data_AF-A0A9D4Y7I1-F1
#
_entry.id   AF-A0A9D4Y7I1-F1
#
_cell.length_a   1.000
_cell.length_b   1.000
_cell.length_c   1.000
_cell.angle_alpha   90.00
_cell.angle_beta   90.00
_cell.angle_gamma   90.00
#
_symmetry.space_group_name_H-M   'P 1'
#
loop_
_entity.id
_entity.type
_entity.pdbx_description
1 polymer ?
#
loop_
_entity_poly.entity_id
_entity_poly.type
_entity_poly.pdbx_seq_one_letter_code
_entity_poly.pdbx_strand_id
1 'polypeptide(L)'
;LTHDETTIIAGALELTEKTAKDAMTPISKAFSLDLDATLNLETLNSIMTMGHSRVPVYAGERTNIMGLVLVKNLFMVDSKASVPLRKMMIRKIPRVSENMPLYDILNEFQKGHSHIAVVYRDLNDKKGTYKKIKDSEQLEFQDSCKNKGKSAPLDKVKSKLVKCEQIAEAATAQLQEANEAMRAATEAAKAATETAQRMEREMNAWKEFMMKKFDSSTFVSHSHHYDDDLDDQSLDED
;
A
#
# COMPACT_ATOMS: atom_id res chain seq x y z
N LEU A 1 -31.94 -7.66 31.37
CA LEU A 1 -30.68 -7.47 30.63
C LEU A 1 -30.33 -6.00 30.63
N THR A 2 -29.04 -5.69 30.76
CA THR A 2 -28.52 -4.33 30.56
C THR A 2 -28.50 -3.97 29.07
N HIS A 3 -28.40 -2.68 28.75
CA HIS A 3 -28.36 -2.22 27.35
C HIS A 3 -27.17 -2.81 26.58
N ASP A 4 -26.02 -2.93 27.25
CA ASP A 4 -24.81 -3.51 26.66
C ASP A 4 -24.99 -5.00 26.38
N GLU A 5 -25.55 -5.77 27.33
CA GLU A 5 -25.89 -7.18 27.12
C GLU A 5 -26.84 -7.36 25.94
N THR A 6 -27.89 -6.54 25.84
CA THR A 6 -28.82 -6.62 24.71
C THR A 6 -28.15 -6.31 23.38
N THR A 7 -27.20 -5.37 23.36
CA THR A 7 -26.46 -4.99 22.14
C THR A 7 -25.50 -6.11 21.71
N ILE A 8 -24.81 -6.74 22.65
CA ILE A 8 -23.91 -7.86 22.39
C ILE A 8 -24.69 -9.05 21.82
N ILE A 9 -25.82 -9.40 22.46
CA ILE A 9 -26.66 -10.52 22.01
C ILE A 9 -27.26 -10.24 20.63
N ALA A 10 -27.76 -9.02 20.40
CA ALA A 10 -28.27 -8.62 19.10
C ALA A 10 -27.19 -8.71 18.01
N GLY A 11 -25.97 -8.24 18.28
CA GLY A 11 -24.85 -8.33 17.34
C GLY A 11 -24.42 -9.77 17.05
N ALA A 12 -24.44 -10.65 18.06
CA ALA A 12 -24.14 -12.07 17.89
C ALA A 12 -25.17 -12.78 17.01
N LEU A 13 -26.47 -12.50 17.22
CA LEU A 13 -27.55 -13.01 16.38
C LEU A 13 -27.47 -12.47 14.94
N GLU A 14 -27.17 -11.18 14.78
CA GLU A 14 -27.02 -10.57 13.45
C GLU A 14 -25.85 -11.20 12.68
N LEU A 15 -24.78 -11.60 13.36
CA LEU A 15 -23.62 -12.26 12.75
C LEU A 15 -23.98 -13.64 12.15
N THR A 16 -24.91 -14.38 12.76
CA THR A 16 -25.29 -15.72 12.27
C THR A 16 -26.12 -15.68 10.98
N GLU A 17 -26.79 -14.55 10.71
CA GLU A 17 -27.62 -14.37 9.51
C GLU A 17 -26.85 -13.76 8.33
N LYS A 18 -25.68 -13.15 8.59
CA LYS A 18 -24.88 -12.45 7.58
C LYS A 18 -23.87 -13.33 6.88
N THR A 19 -23.59 -13.00 5.64
CA THR A 19 -22.59 -13.65 4.78
C THR A 19 -21.39 -12.75 4.51
N ALA A 20 -20.32 -13.31 3.95
CA ALA A 20 -19.13 -12.56 3.52
C ALA A 20 -19.49 -11.36 2.63
N LYS A 21 -20.47 -11.53 1.74
CA LYS A 21 -20.95 -10.48 0.83
C LYS A 21 -21.50 -9.26 1.57
N ASP A 22 -22.11 -9.45 2.74
CA ASP A 22 -22.79 -8.38 3.49
C ASP A 22 -21.79 -7.51 4.28
N ALA A 23 -20.67 -8.10 4.71
CA ALA A 23 -19.65 -7.40 5.50
C ALA A 23 -18.39 -7.00 4.71
N MET A 24 -18.22 -7.48 3.48
CA MET A 24 -17.01 -7.18 2.69
C MET A 24 -16.92 -5.71 2.26
N THR A 25 -15.69 -5.22 2.13
CA THR A 25 -15.41 -3.95 1.45
C THR A 25 -15.23 -4.20 -0.06
N PRO A 26 -16.00 -3.51 -0.93
CA PRO A 26 -15.84 -3.65 -2.38
C PRO A 26 -14.42 -3.28 -2.84
N ILE A 27 -13.90 -4.00 -3.82
CA ILE A 27 -12.52 -3.81 -4.32
C ILE A 27 -12.25 -2.41 -4.87
N SER A 28 -13.29 -1.72 -5.37
CA SER A 28 -13.20 -0.34 -5.85
C SER A 28 -12.88 0.67 -4.74
N LYS A 29 -13.24 0.35 -3.49
CA LYS A 29 -12.99 1.16 -2.29
C LYS A 29 -11.80 0.65 -1.49
N ALA A 30 -11.32 -0.56 -1.78
CA ALA A 30 -10.21 -1.17 -1.06
C ALA A 30 -8.87 -0.57 -1.53
N PHE A 31 -8.07 -0.09 -0.58
CA PHE A 31 -6.68 0.31 -0.85
C PHE A 31 -5.82 -0.94 -1.06
N SER A 32 -5.10 -0.99 -2.18
CA SER A 32 -4.25 -2.10 -2.58
C SER A 32 -3.02 -1.60 -3.33
N LEU A 33 -1.94 -2.36 -3.30
CA LEU A 33 -0.67 -2.02 -3.94
C LEU A 33 -0.38 -2.94 -5.12
N ASP A 34 0.21 -2.38 -6.17
CA ASP A 34 0.69 -3.16 -7.30
C ASP A 34 2.01 -3.85 -6.93
N LEU A 35 2.14 -5.14 -7.28
CA LEU A 35 3.32 -5.96 -7.07
C LEU A 35 4.58 -5.35 -7.68
N ASP A 36 4.42 -4.68 -8.82
CA ASP A 36 5.51 -4.05 -9.56
C ASP A 36 5.74 -2.58 -9.17
N ALA A 37 4.99 -2.06 -8.19
CA ALA A 37 5.22 -0.73 -7.65
C ALA A 37 6.57 -0.62 -6.93
N THR A 38 7.22 0.53 -7.11
CA THR A 38 8.41 0.92 -6.35
C THR A 38 8.03 1.63 -5.06
N LEU A 39 8.64 1.25 -3.94
CA LEU A 39 8.41 1.87 -2.64
C LEU A 39 9.18 3.19 -2.54
N ASN A 40 8.59 4.24 -3.10
CA ASN A 40 9.09 5.61 -3.02
C ASN A 40 8.54 6.32 -1.77
N LEU A 41 9.12 7.47 -1.44
CA LEU A 41 8.67 8.29 -0.31
C LEU A 41 7.18 8.65 -0.41
N GLU A 42 6.71 9.03 -1.60
CA GLU A 42 5.30 9.35 -1.85
C GLU A 42 4.38 8.14 -1.64
N THR A 43 4.75 6.98 -2.17
CA THR A 43 3.99 5.74 -2.01
C THR A 43 3.92 5.35 -0.54
N LEU A 44 5.04 5.40 0.18
CA LEU A 44 5.07 5.13 1.62
C LEU A 44 4.18 6.12 2.40
N ASN A 45 4.21 7.41 2.06
CA ASN A 45 3.37 8.41 2.69
C ASN A 45 1.87 8.16 2.42
N SER A 46 1.51 7.76 1.20
CA SER A 46 0.13 7.41 0.86
C SER A 46 -0.37 6.23 1.70
N ILE A 47 0.47 5.20 1.90
CA ILE A 47 0.16 4.04 2.75
C ILE A 47 -0.02 4.46 4.21
N MET A 48 0.82 5.37 4.70
CA MET A 48 0.73 5.89 6.07
C MET A 48 -0.54 6.70 6.30
N THR A 49 -0.91 7.55 5.34
CA THR A 49 -2.13 8.37 5.40
C THR A 49 -3.39 7.52 5.47
N MET A 50 -3.39 6.36 4.79
CA MET A 50 -4.51 5.41 4.86
C MET A 50 -4.68 4.74 6.22
N GLY A 51 -3.62 4.64 7.04
CA GLY A 51 -3.69 4.10 8.40
C GLY A 51 -3.98 2.59 8.50
N HIS A 52 -3.87 1.83 7.41
CA HIS A 52 -4.10 0.38 7.42
C HIS A 52 -2.84 -0.40 7.83
N SER A 53 -2.98 -1.42 8.67
CA SER A 53 -1.86 -2.29 9.06
C SER A 53 -1.54 -3.39 8.04
N ARG A 54 -2.53 -3.75 7.21
CA ARG A 54 -2.53 -4.89 6.29
C ARG A 54 -3.01 -4.39 4.94
N VAL A 55 -2.17 -4.48 3.92
CA VAL A 55 -2.48 -3.96 2.58
C VAL A 55 -2.39 -5.09 1.55
N PRO A 56 -3.49 -5.40 0.84
CA PRO A 56 -3.48 -6.37 -0.25
C PRO A 56 -2.55 -5.94 -1.39
N VAL A 57 -1.90 -6.93 -2.01
CA VAL A 57 -1.03 -6.74 -3.18
C VAL A 57 -1.65 -7.46 -4.37
N TYR A 58 -1.81 -6.75 -5.48
CA TYR A 58 -2.32 -7.27 -6.74
C TYR A 58 -1.23 -7.31 -7.81
N ALA A 59 -1.46 -8.06 -8.89
CA ALA A 59 -0.57 -8.10 -10.04
C ALA A 59 -1.35 -7.90 -11.34
N GLY A 60 -1.00 -6.85 -12.11
CA GLY A 60 -1.70 -6.48 -13.33
C GLY A 60 -3.05 -5.82 -13.04
N GLU A 61 -4.11 -6.62 -12.89
CA GLU A 61 -5.43 -6.11 -12.55
C GLU A 61 -5.66 -6.06 -11.03
N ARG A 62 -6.40 -5.06 -10.54
CA ARG A 62 -6.75 -4.93 -9.12
C ARG A 62 -7.54 -6.14 -8.58
N THR A 63 -8.29 -6.82 -9.45
CA THR A 63 -9.04 -8.05 -9.15
C THR A 63 -8.12 -9.22 -8.81
N ASN A 64 -6.89 -9.20 -9.31
CA ASN A 64 -5.93 -10.28 -9.16
C ASN A 64 -5.07 -10.12 -7.89
N ILE A 65 -5.69 -10.32 -6.72
CA ILE A 65 -4.98 -10.26 -5.44
C ILE A 65 -4.07 -11.48 -5.26
N MET A 66 -2.77 -11.23 -5.15
CA MET A 66 -1.72 -12.24 -4.94
C MET A 66 -1.47 -12.55 -3.47
N GLY A 67 -1.51 -11.53 -2.61
CA GLY A 67 -1.21 -11.70 -1.20
C GLY A 67 -1.31 -10.41 -0.40
N LEU A 68 -0.68 -10.40 0.77
CA LEU A 68 -0.72 -9.32 1.74
C LEU A 68 0.66 -8.84 2.09
N VAL A 69 0.81 -7.52 2.23
CA VAL A 69 1.98 -6.93 2.86
C VAL A 69 1.58 -6.31 4.20
N LEU A 70 2.41 -6.56 5.22
CA LEU A 70 2.29 -5.87 6.49
C LEU A 70 3.01 -4.53 6.37
N VAL A 71 2.29 -3.45 6.69
CA VAL A 71 2.85 -2.11 6.61
C VAL A 71 4.02 -1.96 7.58
N LYS A 72 4.03 -2.69 8.70
CA LYS A 72 5.18 -2.75 9.62
C LYS A 72 6.51 -3.11 8.93
N ASN A 73 6.46 -3.99 7.92
CA ASN A 73 7.65 -4.42 7.18
C ASN A 73 8.13 -3.35 6.20
N LEU A 74 7.23 -2.48 5.74
CA LEU A 74 7.56 -1.40 4.81
C LEU A 74 8.37 -0.27 5.48
N PHE A 75 8.27 -0.08 6.80
CA PHE A 75 9.02 0.96 7.51
C PHE A 75 10.52 0.68 7.64
N MET A 76 10.91 -0.58 7.56
CA MET A 76 12.31 -1.00 7.62
C MET A 76 13.05 -0.73 6.30
N VAL A 77 12.31 -0.35 5.26
CA VAL A 77 12.84 -0.12 3.92
C VAL A 77 13.34 1.31 3.82
N ASP A 78 14.54 1.49 3.31
CA ASP A 78 15.08 2.81 3.00
C ASP A 78 14.36 3.37 1.76
N SER A 79 13.71 4.51 1.93
CA SER A 79 12.99 5.21 0.85
C SER A 79 13.93 5.72 -0.23
N LYS A 80 15.22 5.92 0.07
CA LYS A 80 16.25 6.37 -0.90
C LYS A 80 16.65 5.28 -1.89
N ALA A 81 16.45 4.01 -1.53
CA ALA A 81 16.87 2.87 -2.34
C ALA A 81 15.83 2.44 -3.40
N SER A 82 14.64 3.07 -3.43
CA SER A 82 13.52 2.77 -4.36
C SER A 82 13.32 1.27 -4.58
N VAL A 83 13.03 0.56 -3.48
CA VAL A 83 12.97 -0.91 -3.50
C VAL A 83 11.65 -1.38 -4.13
N PRO A 84 11.67 -2.30 -5.11
CA PRO A 84 10.45 -2.89 -5.66
C PRO A 84 9.66 -3.66 -4.59
N LEU A 85 8.33 -3.54 -4.60
CA LEU A 85 7.46 -4.22 -3.63
C LEU A 85 7.61 -5.75 -3.68
N ARG A 86 7.90 -6.31 -4.87
CA ARG A 86 8.21 -7.73 -5.06
C ARG A 86 9.33 -8.28 -4.17
N LYS A 87 10.26 -7.44 -3.71
CA LYS A 87 11.32 -7.86 -2.77
C LYS A 87 10.85 -7.95 -1.32
N MET A 88 9.65 -7.44 -1.02
CA MET A 88 9.07 -7.51 0.33
C MET A 88 8.47 -8.88 0.61
N MET A 89 8.36 -9.20 1.90
CA MET A 89 7.68 -10.41 2.34
C MET A 89 6.17 -10.30 2.12
N ILE A 90 5.69 -10.94 1.06
CA ILE A 90 4.26 -11.08 0.75
C ILE A 90 3.72 -12.34 1.43
N ARG A 91 2.73 -12.18 2.30
CA ARG A 91 2.05 -13.27 2.99
C ARG A 91 0.86 -13.76 2.18
N LYS A 92 0.56 -15.06 2.26
CA LYS A 92 -0.64 -15.63 1.65
C LYS A 92 -1.89 -15.11 2.36
N ILE A 93 -2.94 -14.83 1.60
CA ILE A 93 -4.26 -14.44 2.12
C ILE A 93 -5.24 -15.60 1.88
N PRO A 94 -6.05 -16.00 2.87
CA PRO A 94 -7.12 -16.95 2.66
C PRO A 94 -8.17 -16.39 1.70
N ARG A 95 -8.73 -17.27 0.85
CA ARG A 95 -9.82 -16.92 -0.06
C ARG A 95 -11.12 -17.52 0.47
N VAL A 96 -12.16 -16.70 0.54
CA VAL A 96 -13.48 -17.09 1.06
C VAL A 96 -14.56 -16.81 0.01
N SER A 97 -15.55 -17.68 -0.08
CA SER A 97 -16.68 -17.49 -1.00
C SER A 97 -17.55 -16.32 -0.56
N GLU A 98 -18.17 -15.60 -1.51
CA GLU A 98 -19.13 -14.53 -1.20
C GLU A 98 -20.34 -15.04 -0.37
N ASN A 99 -20.67 -16.33 -0.48
CA ASN A 99 -21.81 -16.95 0.20
C ASN A 99 -21.43 -17.57 1.57
N MET A 100 -20.16 -17.52 1.97
CA MET A 100 -19.71 -18.14 3.23
C MET A 100 -20.28 -17.37 4.44
N PRO A 101 -20.85 -18.05 5.45
CA PRO A 101 -21.34 -17.42 6.67
C PRO A 101 -20.24 -16.66 7.42
N LEU A 102 -20.56 -15.50 8.00
CA LEU A 102 -19.56 -14.72 8.74
C LEU A 102 -19.06 -15.44 10.00
N TYR A 103 -19.89 -16.28 10.62
CA TYR A 103 -19.49 -17.09 11.76
C TYR A 103 -18.31 -18.02 11.44
N ASP A 104 -18.34 -18.68 10.27
CA ASP A 104 -17.26 -19.57 9.84
C ASP A 104 -15.98 -18.78 9.54
N ILE A 105 -16.11 -17.60 8.93
CA ILE A 105 -14.97 -16.70 8.67
C ILE A 105 -14.35 -16.20 9.98
N LEU A 106 -15.18 -15.87 10.97
CA LEU A 106 -14.70 -15.48 12.31
C LEU A 106 -13.91 -16.62 12.96
N ASN A 107 -14.41 -17.85 12.90
CA ASN A 107 -13.70 -19.02 13.42
C ASN A 107 -12.35 -19.24 12.72
N GLU A 108 -12.28 -19.06 11.40
CA GLU A 108 -11.00 -19.10 10.66
C GLU A 108 -10.02 -18.01 11.10
N PHE A 109 -10.51 -16.80 11.40
CA PHE A 109 -9.67 -15.71 11.90
C PHE A 109 -9.19 -15.94 13.34
N GLN A 110 -10.00 -16.57 14.19
CA GLN A 110 -9.63 -16.91 15.56
C GLN A 110 -8.50 -17.95 15.64
N LYS A 111 -8.35 -18.82 14.62
CA LYS A 111 -7.19 -19.72 14.50
C LYS A 111 -5.85 -18.98 14.33
N GLY A 112 -5.89 -17.67 14.05
CA GLY A 112 -4.71 -16.80 14.04
C GLY A 112 -3.92 -16.78 12.73
N HIS A 113 -4.39 -17.43 11.67
CA HIS A 113 -3.66 -17.46 10.39
C HIS A 113 -3.72 -16.13 9.62
N SER A 114 -4.86 -15.44 9.65
CA SER A 114 -5.05 -14.14 8.99
C SER A 114 -6.17 -13.35 9.64
N HIS A 115 -6.13 -12.02 9.51
CA HIS A 115 -7.21 -11.09 9.92
C HIS A 115 -7.87 -10.41 8.72
N ILE A 116 -7.56 -10.87 7.51
CA ILE A 116 -8.12 -10.40 6.25
C ILE A 116 -8.25 -11.60 5.33
N ALA A 117 -9.33 -11.62 4.55
CA ALA A 117 -9.58 -12.62 3.52
C ALA A 117 -9.95 -11.92 2.21
N VAL A 118 -9.63 -12.56 1.09
CA VAL A 118 -10.12 -12.13 -0.22
C VAL A 118 -11.43 -12.85 -0.48
N VAL A 119 -12.50 -12.07 -0.66
CA VAL A 119 -13.80 -12.61 -1.06
C VAL A 119 -13.80 -12.82 -2.57
N TYR A 120 -14.19 -14.00 -3.01
CA TYR A 120 -14.37 -14.31 -4.42
C TYR A 120 -15.78 -14.80 -4.68
N ARG A 121 -16.25 -14.53 -5.90
CA ARG A 121 -17.50 -15.11 -6.39
C ARG A 121 -17.20 -16.46 -7.00
N ASP A 122 -17.84 -17.50 -6.48
CA ASP A 122 -17.88 -18.79 -7.14
C ASP A 122 -18.63 -18.67 -8.46
N LEU A 123 -17.91 -18.87 -9.56
CA LEU A 123 -18.54 -19.01 -10.88
C LEU A 123 -19.18 -20.39 -11.04
N ASN A 124 -18.80 -21.37 -10.20
CA ASN A 124 -19.30 -22.74 -10.26
C ASN A 124 -20.74 -22.92 -9.78
N ASP A 125 -21.24 -22.05 -8.91
CA ASP A 125 -22.67 -22.06 -8.50
C ASP A 125 -23.59 -21.65 -9.65
N LYS A 126 -23.02 -21.09 -10.73
CA LYS A 126 -23.73 -20.66 -11.94
C LYS A 126 -23.01 -21.18 -13.19
N LYS A 127 -23.10 -22.49 -13.41
CA LYS A 127 -22.71 -23.20 -14.66
C LYS A 127 -21.19 -23.43 -14.72
N GLY A 128 -20.71 -24.65 -14.85
CA GLY A 128 -20.84 -25.39 -16.11
C GLY A 128 -20.02 -24.70 -17.19
N THR A 129 -18.90 -25.33 -17.58
CA THR A 129 -18.03 -25.00 -18.73
C THR A 129 -17.31 -23.64 -18.74
N TYR A 130 -16.07 -23.59 -18.24
CA TYR A 130 -14.99 -22.91 -18.97
C TYR A 130 -13.69 -23.71 -18.90
N LYS A 131 -13.25 -24.07 -20.10
CA LYS A 131 -12.09 -24.90 -20.44
C LYS A 131 -10.81 -24.09 -20.20
N LYS A 132 -9.84 -24.75 -19.55
CA LYS A 132 -8.43 -24.34 -19.44
C LYS A 132 -7.91 -23.89 -20.80
N ILE A 133 -7.37 -22.67 -20.88
CA ILE A 133 -6.43 -22.29 -21.93
C ILE A 133 -5.14 -21.90 -21.22
N LYS A 134 -4.16 -22.81 -21.29
CA LYS A 134 -2.75 -22.43 -21.33
C LYS A 134 -2.54 -21.79 -22.70
N ASP A 135 -1.71 -20.76 -22.78
CA ASP A 135 -0.48 -20.83 -23.57
C ASP A 135 0.40 -19.62 -23.26
N SER A 136 1.66 -19.93 -23.00
CA SER A 136 2.83 -19.08 -23.09
C SER A 136 3.15 -18.83 -24.55
N GLU A 137 3.47 -17.60 -24.95
CA GLU A 137 4.60 -17.33 -25.85
C GLU A 137 4.90 -15.84 -25.99
N GLN A 138 6.19 -15.58 -26.20
CA GLN A 138 6.87 -14.30 -26.34
C GLN A 138 6.53 -13.61 -27.66
N LEU A 139 6.75 -12.30 -27.73
CA LEU A 139 7.27 -11.67 -28.96
C LEU A 139 7.99 -10.35 -28.62
N GLU A 140 9.25 -10.30 -29.02
CA GLU A 140 10.10 -9.12 -29.14
C GLU A 140 9.69 -8.28 -30.35
N PHE A 141 9.98 -6.98 -30.32
CA PHE A 141 10.11 -6.18 -31.54
C PHE A 141 11.11 -5.02 -31.32
N GLN A 142 12.27 -5.10 -31.97
CA GLN A 142 13.10 -3.94 -32.32
C GLN A 142 12.83 -3.64 -33.81
N ASP A 143 12.82 -2.37 -34.21
CA ASP A 143 13.78 -1.94 -35.22
C ASP A 143 13.95 -0.42 -35.39
N SER A 144 15.17 -0.12 -35.82
CA SER A 144 15.90 1.13 -36.03
C SER A 144 15.33 2.06 -37.13
N CYS A 145 15.66 3.36 -37.07
CA CYS A 145 16.09 4.15 -38.25
C CYS A 145 16.85 5.45 -37.87
N LYS A 146 18.02 5.67 -38.49
CA LYS A 146 18.85 6.91 -38.48
C LYS A 146 18.64 7.68 -39.79
N ASN A 147 18.68 9.03 -39.79
CA ASN A 147 19.56 9.83 -40.69
C ASN A 147 19.59 11.36 -40.42
N LYS A 148 20.82 11.91 -40.41
CA LYS A 148 21.42 13.16 -40.99
C LYS A 148 20.53 14.41 -41.16
N GLY A 149 20.86 15.65 -40.77
CA GLY A 149 22.14 16.37 -40.59
C GLY A 149 22.16 17.62 -41.51
N LYS A 150 22.49 18.84 -40.99
CA LYS A 150 23.18 19.97 -41.65
C LYS A 150 23.25 21.25 -40.79
N SER A 151 24.32 22.02 -40.97
CA SER A 151 24.84 23.15 -40.19
C SER A 151 24.72 24.52 -40.89
N ALA A 152 24.63 25.59 -40.06
CA ALA A 152 24.96 27.05 -40.15
C ALA A 152 24.97 27.84 -41.48
N PRO A 153 24.75 29.18 -41.47
CA PRO A 153 25.88 30.11 -41.28
C PRO A 153 25.62 31.45 -40.53
N LEU A 154 26.75 32.05 -40.18
CA LEU A 154 27.04 33.18 -39.31
C LEU A 154 27.20 34.47 -40.15
N ASP A 155 26.23 35.38 -40.13
CA ASP A 155 26.37 36.73 -40.72
C ASP A 155 25.51 37.75 -39.95
N LYS A 156 26.14 38.44 -38.99
CA LYS A 156 25.76 39.75 -38.41
C LYS A 156 26.73 40.13 -37.28
N VAL A 157 28.00 40.34 -37.63
CA VAL A 157 29.05 40.73 -36.68
C VAL A 157 29.40 42.23 -36.75
N LYS A 158 28.84 42.99 -37.69
CA LYS A 158 29.27 44.39 -37.96
C LYS A 158 28.32 45.51 -37.51
N SER A 159 27.16 45.21 -36.90
CA SER A 159 26.26 46.23 -36.33
C SER A 159 26.44 46.45 -34.81
N LYS A 160 27.53 45.93 -34.24
CA LYS A 160 27.73 45.81 -32.78
C LYS A 160 28.36 47.02 -32.08
N LEU A 161 28.64 48.15 -32.74
CA LEU A 161 29.55 49.16 -32.15
C LEU A 161 29.00 50.54 -31.76
N VAL A 162 27.70 50.83 -31.85
CA VAL A 162 27.14 52.14 -31.40
C VAL A 162 25.92 51.99 -30.48
N LYS A 163 25.86 50.93 -29.69
CA LYS A 163 24.81 50.77 -28.67
C LYS A 163 25.38 50.39 -27.31
N CYS A 164 26.65 50.71 -27.04
CA CYS A 164 27.35 50.23 -25.86
C CYS A 164 27.15 51.09 -24.60
N GLU A 165 26.48 52.24 -24.64
CA GLU A 165 26.34 53.10 -23.45
C GLU A 165 24.92 53.15 -22.85
N GLN A 166 23.89 52.69 -23.58
CA GLN A 166 22.54 52.46 -23.05
C GLN A 166 22.30 51.01 -22.57
N ILE A 167 23.23 50.09 -22.84
CA ILE A 167 23.14 48.68 -22.43
C ILE A 167 23.60 48.48 -20.96
N ALA A 168 24.33 49.43 -20.37
CA ALA A 168 24.85 49.29 -19.01
C ALA A 168 23.78 49.48 -17.92
N GLU A 169 22.83 50.42 -18.08
CA GLU A 169 21.76 50.67 -17.09
C GLU A 169 20.57 49.71 -17.24
N ALA A 170 20.28 49.20 -18.44
CA ALA A 170 19.28 48.15 -18.64
C ALA A 170 19.78 46.78 -18.16
N ALA A 171 21.10 46.53 -18.24
CA ALA A 171 21.69 45.29 -17.76
C ALA A 171 21.67 45.16 -16.23
N THR A 172 21.77 46.26 -15.48
CA THR A 172 21.70 46.24 -14.00
C THR A 172 20.29 45.96 -13.49
N ALA A 173 19.26 46.54 -14.11
CA ALA A 173 17.86 46.24 -13.79
C ALA A 173 17.47 44.79 -14.12
N GLN A 174 17.90 44.28 -15.28
CA GLN A 174 17.71 42.86 -15.64
C GLN A 174 18.51 41.93 -14.72
N LEU A 175 19.71 42.33 -14.27
CA LEU A 175 20.46 41.56 -13.28
C LEU A 175 19.73 41.49 -11.93
N GLN A 176 19.10 42.59 -11.51
CA GLN A 176 18.39 42.63 -10.24
C GLN A 176 17.12 41.77 -10.27
N GLU A 177 16.33 41.85 -11.33
CA GLU A 177 15.16 40.98 -11.55
C GLU A 177 15.58 39.50 -11.62
N ALA A 178 16.68 39.19 -12.31
CA ALA A 178 17.24 37.83 -12.36
C ALA A 178 17.72 37.33 -10.99
N ASN A 179 18.35 38.20 -10.18
CA ASN A 179 18.80 37.87 -8.84
C ASN A 179 17.64 37.67 -7.86
N GLU A 180 16.56 38.44 -8.00
CA GLU A 180 15.32 38.26 -7.22
C GLU A 180 14.60 36.97 -7.61
N ALA A 181 14.50 36.66 -8.91
CA ALA A 181 13.97 35.38 -9.39
C ALA A 181 14.81 34.19 -8.90
N MET A 182 16.15 34.33 -8.88
CA MET A 182 17.05 33.30 -8.37
C MET A 182 16.92 33.14 -6.84
N ARG A 183 16.73 34.23 -6.08
CA ARG A 183 16.41 34.17 -4.65
C ARG A 183 15.07 33.49 -4.40
N ALA A 184 14.03 33.83 -5.14
CA ALA A 184 12.72 33.18 -5.06
C ALA A 184 12.81 31.68 -5.38
N ALA A 185 13.60 31.30 -6.39
CA ALA A 185 13.86 29.91 -6.72
C ALA A 185 14.62 29.17 -5.59
N THR A 186 15.60 29.81 -4.97
CA THR A 186 16.32 29.22 -3.82
C THR A 186 15.45 29.09 -2.57
N GLU A 187 14.57 30.06 -2.29
CA GLU A 187 13.60 29.98 -1.19
C GLU A 187 12.55 28.90 -1.44
N ALA A 188 12.06 28.76 -2.68
CA ALA A 188 11.17 27.67 -3.07
C ALA A 188 11.85 26.30 -2.94
N ALA A 189 13.12 26.18 -3.35
CA ALA A 189 13.91 24.97 -3.16
C ALA A 189 14.14 24.66 -1.68
N LYS A 190 14.41 25.68 -0.86
CA LYS A 190 14.56 25.55 0.59
C LYS A 190 13.27 25.09 1.25
N ALA A 191 12.13 25.70 0.89
CA ALA A 191 10.80 25.28 1.35
C ALA A 191 10.47 23.83 0.92
N ALA A 192 10.85 23.42 -0.29
CA ALA A 192 10.72 22.04 -0.74
C ALA A 192 11.60 21.07 0.08
N THR A 193 12.82 21.48 0.44
CA THR A 193 13.69 20.66 1.32
C THR A 193 13.17 20.61 2.76
N GLU A 194 12.64 21.71 3.31
CA GLU A 194 12.08 21.77 4.66
C GLU A 194 10.79 20.93 4.78
N THR A 195 9.94 20.95 3.75
CA THR A 195 8.74 20.08 3.69
C THR A 195 9.12 18.61 3.62
N ALA A 196 10.14 18.24 2.82
CA ALA A 196 10.66 16.87 2.80
C ALA A 196 11.23 16.43 4.17
N GLN A 197 12.03 17.29 4.82
CA GLN A 197 12.58 17.03 6.16
C GLN A 197 11.49 16.96 7.25
N ARG A 198 10.41 17.74 7.11
CA ARG A 198 9.25 17.64 8.00
C ARG A 198 8.55 16.30 7.84
N MET A 199 8.29 15.88 6.60
CA MET A 199 7.69 14.57 6.32
C MET A 199 8.55 13.42 6.86
N GLU A 200 9.88 13.50 6.73
CA GLU A 200 10.79 12.49 7.28
C GLU A 200 10.70 12.41 8.81
N ARG A 201 10.62 13.56 9.50
CA ARG A 201 10.41 13.61 10.96
C ARG A 201 9.06 13.05 11.38
N GLU A 202 7.99 13.43 10.69
CA GLU A 202 6.64 12.91 10.94
C GLU A 202 6.59 11.39 10.73
N MET A 203 7.21 10.90 9.65
CA MET A 203 7.37 9.47 9.39
C MET A 203 8.12 8.76 10.52
N ASN A 204 9.24 9.31 11.00
CA ASN A 204 10.02 8.68 12.07
C ASN A 204 9.29 8.67 13.42
N ALA A 205 8.61 9.76 13.79
CA ALA A 205 7.78 9.80 15.00
C ALA A 205 6.64 8.78 14.92
N TRP A 206 6.03 8.63 13.75
CA TRP A 206 4.98 7.65 13.52
C TRP A 206 5.51 6.21 13.53
N LYS A 207 6.70 5.96 12.99
CA LYS A 207 7.41 4.67 13.11
C LYS A 207 7.57 4.27 14.58
N GLU A 208 8.03 5.18 15.43
CA GLU A 208 8.17 4.90 16.87
C GLU A 208 6.82 4.61 17.55
N PHE A 209 5.80 5.42 17.27
CA PHE A 209 4.46 5.21 17.81
C PHE A 209 3.90 3.84 17.43
N MET A 210 4.05 3.46 16.15
CA MET A 210 3.54 2.18 15.66
C MET A 210 4.32 0.99 16.18
N MET A 211 5.65 1.08 16.28
CA MET A 211 6.45 0.00 16.88
C MET A 211 6.02 -0.26 18.33
N LYS A 212 5.74 0.78 19.11
CA LYS A 212 5.19 0.65 20.47
C LYS A 212 3.81 -0.04 20.50
N LYS A 213 2.93 0.25 19.53
CA LYS A 213 1.63 -0.42 19.41
C LYS A 213 1.73 -1.89 18.97
N PHE A 214 2.74 -2.25 18.18
CA PHE A 214 2.92 -3.63 17.72
C PHE A 214 3.50 -4.53 18.82
N ASP A 215 4.42 -4.05 19.66
CA ASP A 215 4.95 -4.84 20.77
C ASP A 215 3.89 -5.16 21.83
N SER A 216 2.92 -4.26 22.05
CA SER A 216 1.81 -4.54 22.97
C SER A 216 0.79 -5.56 22.44
N SER A 217 0.85 -5.91 21.15
CA SER A 217 0.01 -6.94 20.52
C SER A 217 0.57 -8.35 20.71
N THR A 218 1.77 -8.50 21.26
CA THR A 218 2.31 -9.78 21.73
C THR A 218 1.71 -10.10 23.10
N PHE A 219 0.39 -10.27 23.14
CA PHE A 219 -0.27 -10.87 24.31
C PHE A 219 0.23 -12.31 24.38
N VAL A 220 1.04 -12.58 25.40
CA VAL A 220 1.52 -13.92 25.75
C VAL A 220 0.30 -14.81 25.90
N SER A 221 0.10 -15.73 24.95
CA SER A 221 -0.79 -16.86 25.12
C SER A 221 -0.24 -17.72 26.26
N HIS A 222 -0.60 -17.44 27.50
CA HIS A 222 -0.53 -18.43 28.57
C HIS A 222 -1.60 -19.47 28.26
N SER A 223 -1.21 -20.51 27.55
CA SER A 223 -1.94 -21.77 27.51
C SER A 223 -2.00 -22.31 28.94
N HIS A 224 -3.08 -22.00 29.66
CA HIS A 224 -3.47 -22.77 30.82
C HIS A 224 -3.85 -24.16 30.31
N HIS A 225 -2.99 -25.12 30.63
CA HIS A 225 -3.31 -26.54 30.60
C HIS A 225 -4.44 -26.72 31.63
N TYR A 226 -5.67 -26.97 31.16
CA TYR A 226 -6.68 -27.58 32.00
C TYR A 226 -6.33 -29.06 32.02
N ASP A 227 -5.78 -29.52 33.13
CA ASP A 227 -5.78 -30.94 33.47
C ASP A 227 -7.25 -31.35 33.65
N ASP A 228 -7.78 -32.13 32.72
CA ASP A 228 -9.05 -32.82 32.86
C ASP A 228 -8.85 -33.93 33.90
N ASP A 229 -9.15 -33.64 35.16
CA ASP A 229 -9.42 -34.66 36.16
C ASP A 229 -10.74 -35.37 35.77
N LEU A 230 -10.58 -36.52 35.13
CA LEU A 230 -11.63 -37.52 34.96
C LEU A 230 -12.03 -38.04 36.34
N ASP A 231 -13.18 -37.57 36.84
CA ASP A 231 -13.91 -38.22 37.92
C ASP A 231 -14.31 -39.64 37.47
N ASP A 232 -13.55 -40.63 37.96
CA ASP A 232 -13.88 -42.05 37.92
C ASP A 232 -14.96 -42.33 38.98
N GLN A 233 -16.23 -42.28 38.57
CA GLN A 233 -17.31 -42.88 39.35
C GLN A 233 -17.37 -44.38 39.06
N SER A 234 -16.54 -45.15 39.78
CA SER A 234 -16.79 -46.58 39.97
C SER A 234 -17.88 -46.74 41.03
N LEU A 235 -19.12 -46.86 40.56
CA LEU A 235 -20.17 -47.59 41.26
C LEU A 235 -19.88 -49.08 41.06
N ASP A 236 -19.54 -49.79 42.12
CA ASP A 236 -19.76 -51.24 42.19
C ASP A 236 -20.19 -51.62 43.61
N GLU A 237 -21.17 -52.51 43.62
CA GLU A 237 -22.00 -52.99 44.73
C GLU A 237 -21.26 -53.96 45.67
N ASP A 238 -21.58 -53.89 46.97
CA ASP A 238 -21.93 -55.00 47.91
C ASP A 238 -21.69 -54.61 49.40
#